data_AF-A0A0M9BK54-F1
#
_entry.id   AF-A0A0M9BK54-F1
#
_cell.length_a   1.000
_cell.length_b   1.000
_cell.length_c   1.000
_cell.angle_alpha   90.00
_cell.angle_beta   90.00
_cell.angle_gamma   90.00
#
_symmetry.space_group_name_H-M   'P 1'
#
loop_
_entity.id
_entity.type
_entity.pdbx_description
1 polymer ?
#
loop_
_entity_poly.entity_id
_entity_poly.type
_entity_poly.pdbx_seq_one_letter_code
_entity_poly.pdbx_strand_id
1 'polypeptide(L)'
;MLTHPSTNNNRNTSHTLNQPDQPKRTDESISRTEMDAFLKNALLELRQAELITVNTHWQWSQTELPHHTFVYLHKFTGKLVANDIETLVARKSAFLCTPGTSLELFSDADHEIELYIIHFDLFRVAEKTEERRIYERELGSPLTGWIQGPYYGIQRIAAQLTTEASQTSLKVQLLLTDLLHMLWPQEGQSAAEGQDEPEQWLRSTLQYMRENYMNEIKLEKLAELAGMHPSYYSQLFKSRMQKNPIEYITHLRMNRAKELLMTSDLRIRDVARHVGYRDEFYFSRRFRNHAGYAPTSYAKQVHRNIVSLSYPYTDHLMTLGITPCAAQIQGHLPHVPKSLTLPFHAYEPWEQGRQAFLDVNPDLILTKDNAAAKAMEHIGDVAPIITIPWNQTDIFGHLQKIASIVDRTQAAKEWLDRYERKTERARKKIRETAGQITVAVCTLTAKGPRMYSNRNFGHVFYRSLQLAAPDRIQRELAGKTAGVGFNWMSFTPGEWDGLEADVLLIAVMSMHERVALLQQITTDPLWKKYPAVKNGRVHVIDWNSWVVYAPYSINIQLDEALSMLTNKAVFL
;
A
#
# COMPACT_ATOMS: atom_id res chain seq x y z
N MET A 1 -66.31 -39.42 18.65
CA MET A 1 -66.41 -40.45 19.70
C MET A 1 -65.03 -41.08 19.84
N LEU A 2 -64.33 -40.77 20.94
CA LEU A 2 -63.96 -41.73 22.01
C LEU A 2 -62.74 -42.57 21.60
N THR A 3 -61.66 -42.80 22.34
CA THR A 3 -61.10 -42.37 23.63
C THR A 3 -59.69 -43.02 23.66
N HIS A 4 -58.75 -42.48 24.44
CA HIS A 4 -57.47 -43.12 24.77
C HIS A 4 -57.63 -44.55 25.33
N PRO A 5 -56.54 -45.34 25.36
CA PRO A 5 -55.92 -45.54 26.67
C PRO A 5 -54.39 -45.41 26.68
N SER A 6 -53.93 -44.83 27.78
CA SER A 6 -52.57 -44.74 28.27
C SER A 6 -52.15 -46.03 28.98
N THR A 7 -50.86 -46.35 28.98
CA THR A 7 -49.96 -46.65 30.14
C THR A 7 -48.76 -47.48 29.67
N ASN A 8 -47.53 -46.92 29.72
CA ASN A 8 -46.53 -47.02 30.81
C ASN A 8 -45.80 -48.38 30.77
N ASN A 9 -44.49 -48.55 30.93
CA ASN A 9 -43.34 -47.72 31.28
C ASN A 9 -42.11 -48.64 31.06
N ASN A 10 -40.98 -48.14 30.58
CA ASN A 10 -39.76 -48.32 31.37
C ASN A 10 -38.65 -47.33 30.99
N ARG A 11 -38.07 -46.79 32.06
CA ARG A 11 -37.09 -45.71 32.12
C ARG A 11 -35.69 -46.23 31.82
N ASN A 12 -34.86 -45.39 31.21
CA ASN A 12 -33.58 -45.09 31.85
C ASN A 12 -33.17 -43.64 31.57
N THR A 13 -32.92 -42.93 32.66
CA THR A 13 -32.76 -41.49 32.82
C THR A 13 -31.30 -41.06 32.55
N SER A 14 -31.10 -40.11 31.64
CA SER A 14 -29.85 -39.35 31.53
C SER A 14 -30.05 -37.99 32.19
N HIS A 15 -29.28 -37.73 33.25
CA HIS A 15 -29.22 -36.44 33.92
C HIS A 15 -28.37 -35.47 33.09
N THR A 16 -29.02 -34.51 32.42
CA THR A 16 -28.39 -33.28 31.94
C THR A 16 -28.55 -32.20 33.00
N LEU A 17 -27.44 -31.83 33.63
CA LEU A 17 -27.35 -30.67 34.52
C LEU A 17 -27.48 -29.39 33.70
N ASN A 18 -28.43 -28.54 34.11
CA ASN A 18 -28.63 -27.18 33.62
C ASN A 18 -27.33 -26.36 33.76
N GLN A 19 -26.80 -25.88 32.64
CA GLN A 19 -25.87 -24.75 32.63
C GLN A 19 -26.64 -23.45 32.84
N PRO A 20 -26.15 -22.51 33.66
CA PRO A 20 -26.78 -21.21 33.85
C PRO A 20 -26.67 -20.38 32.56
N ASP A 21 -27.72 -19.59 32.29
CA ASP A 21 -27.82 -18.65 31.18
C ASP A 21 -26.54 -17.81 31.02
N GLN A 22 -25.87 -17.95 29.87
CA GLN A 22 -24.83 -17.01 29.47
C GLN A 22 -25.49 -15.65 29.15
N PRO A 23 -24.94 -14.53 29.64
CA PRO A 23 -25.47 -13.22 29.28
C PRO A 23 -25.29 -13.00 27.78
N LYS A 24 -26.40 -12.65 27.11
CA LYS A 24 -26.39 -12.15 25.73
C LYS A 24 -25.38 -11.02 25.61
N ARG A 25 -24.32 -11.21 24.81
CA ARG A 25 -23.44 -10.14 24.35
C ARG A 25 -24.29 -9.16 23.54
N THR A 26 -24.56 -7.99 24.10
CA THR A 26 -25.03 -6.82 23.37
C THR A 26 -23.84 -6.25 22.61
N ASP A 27 -23.85 -6.46 21.30
CA ASP A 27 -22.92 -5.89 20.33
C ASP A 27 -23.40 -4.46 20.03
N GLU A 28 -23.14 -3.52 20.95
CA GLU A 28 -23.30 -2.08 20.70
C GLU A 28 -21.90 -1.50 20.49
N SER A 29 -21.59 -1.18 19.23
CA SER A 29 -20.35 -0.52 18.83
C SER A 29 -20.33 0.90 19.37
N ILE A 30 -19.34 1.22 20.21
CA ILE A 30 -19.28 2.50 20.91
C ILE A 30 -18.50 3.56 20.11
N SER A 31 -19.07 4.76 19.98
CA SER A 31 -18.58 5.84 19.12
C SER A 31 -17.46 6.71 19.69
N ARG A 32 -16.73 7.45 18.84
CA ARG A 32 -15.82 8.53 19.29
C ARG A 32 -16.60 9.65 19.99
N THR A 33 -17.86 9.85 19.59
CA THR A 33 -18.82 10.75 20.23
C THR A 33 -19.24 10.25 21.63
N GLU A 34 -19.24 8.94 21.86
CA GLU A 34 -19.54 8.31 23.15
C GLU A 34 -18.36 8.37 24.11
N MET A 35 -17.11 8.35 23.60
CA MET A 35 -15.93 8.66 24.41
C MET A 35 -16.01 10.07 24.98
N ASP A 36 -16.19 11.05 24.09
CA ASP A 36 -16.29 12.44 24.48
C ASP A 36 -17.50 12.62 25.40
N ALA A 37 -18.62 11.94 25.16
CA ALA A 37 -19.77 11.96 26.06
C ALA A 37 -19.48 11.32 27.43
N PHE A 38 -18.70 10.23 27.47
CA PHE A 38 -18.30 9.54 28.70
C PHE A 38 -17.37 10.42 29.54
N LEU A 39 -16.36 11.04 28.92
CA LEU A 39 -15.36 11.87 29.59
C LEU A 39 -15.80 13.32 29.85
N LYS A 40 -16.78 13.87 29.13
CA LYS A 40 -17.23 15.28 29.23
C LYS A 40 -17.64 15.74 30.62
N ASN A 41 -18.04 14.82 31.50
CA ASN A 41 -18.37 15.11 32.90
C ASN A 41 -17.66 14.15 33.87
N ALA A 42 -16.50 13.62 33.45
CA ALA A 42 -15.68 12.75 34.26
C ALA A 42 -14.59 13.54 35.01
N LEU A 43 -14.33 13.16 36.26
CA LEU A 43 -13.16 13.57 37.01
C LEU A 43 -12.27 12.34 37.22
N LEU A 44 -10.99 12.46 36.85
CA LEU A 44 -9.99 11.40 36.97
C LEU A 44 -8.98 11.79 38.06
N GLU A 45 -8.82 10.94 39.06
CA GLU A 45 -7.86 11.15 40.14
C GLU A 45 -6.82 10.03 40.14
N LEU A 46 -5.55 10.38 39.91
CA LEU A 46 -4.46 9.43 40.08
C LEU A 46 -4.29 9.09 41.56
N ARG A 47 -4.21 7.79 41.87
CA ARG A 47 -3.95 7.29 43.22
C ARG A 47 -2.50 6.87 43.38
N GLN A 48 -1.96 6.17 42.38
CA GLN A 48 -0.60 5.67 42.40
C GLN A 48 -0.15 5.36 40.97
N ALA A 49 1.11 5.65 40.66
CA ALA A 49 1.73 5.26 39.39
C ALA A 49 3.15 4.78 39.67
N GLU A 50 3.46 3.55 39.26
CA GLU A 50 4.75 2.92 39.53
C GLU A 50 5.38 2.39 38.25
N LEU A 51 6.69 2.59 38.11
CA LEU A 51 7.54 1.88 37.16
C LEU A 51 8.30 0.82 37.95
N ILE A 52 8.10 -0.44 37.57
CA ILE A 52 8.75 -1.58 38.19
C ILE A 52 9.84 -2.06 37.24
N THR A 53 11.08 -2.11 37.72
CA THR A 53 12.24 -2.61 36.97
C THR A 53 12.99 -3.63 37.82
N VAL A 54 13.03 -4.89 37.37
CA VAL A 54 13.58 -6.02 38.12
C VAL A 54 14.32 -6.97 37.18
N ASN A 55 15.44 -7.56 37.61
CA ASN A 55 16.26 -8.47 36.79
C ASN A 55 16.23 -9.92 37.31
N THR A 56 15.23 -10.25 38.10
CA THR A 56 15.03 -11.56 38.75
C THR A 56 13.58 -11.96 38.63
N HIS A 57 13.26 -13.20 39.02
CA HIS A 57 11.86 -13.62 39.17
C HIS A 57 11.10 -12.61 40.05
N TRP A 58 9.95 -12.19 39.56
CA TRP A 58 9.11 -11.19 40.17
C TRP A 58 7.65 -11.63 40.09
N GLN A 59 6.95 -11.46 41.21
CA GLN A 59 5.54 -11.74 41.33
C GLN A 59 4.85 -10.56 42.00
N TRP A 60 3.66 -10.23 41.53
CA TRP A 60 2.79 -9.24 42.13
C TRP A 60 1.37 -9.74 42.11
N SER A 61 0.63 -9.52 43.19
CA SER A 61 -0.73 -10.02 43.33
C SER A 61 -1.56 -9.07 44.18
N GLN A 62 -2.80 -8.86 43.76
CA GLN A 62 -3.80 -8.10 44.48
C GLN A 62 -5.12 -8.88 44.45
N THR A 63 -5.59 -9.32 45.62
CA THR A 63 -6.83 -10.12 45.75
C THR A 63 -8.06 -9.34 45.29
N GLU A 64 -8.08 -8.03 45.55
CA GLU A 64 -9.14 -7.15 45.10
C GLU A 64 -8.55 -5.76 44.82
N LEU A 65 -8.65 -5.32 43.57
CA LEU A 65 -8.16 -4.00 43.17
C LEU A 65 -9.09 -2.91 43.72
N PRO A 66 -8.58 -1.97 44.55
CA PRO A 66 -9.41 -0.93 45.11
C PRO A 66 -9.80 0.14 44.09
N HIS A 67 -9.03 0.32 43.00
CA HIS A 67 -9.14 1.38 42.00
C HIS A 67 -9.11 0.83 40.57
N HIS A 68 -9.46 1.64 39.57
CA HIS A 68 -9.16 1.29 38.18
C HIS A 68 -7.66 1.16 38.02
N THR A 69 -7.22 0.08 37.39
CA THR A 69 -5.81 -0.27 37.33
C THR A 69 -5.41 -0.54 35.89
N PHE A 70 -4.58 0.34 35.35
CA PHE A 70 -3.96 0.18 34.05
C PHE A 70 -2.57 -0.43 34.21
N VAL A 71 -2.30 -1.51 33.50
CA VAL A 71 -1.00 -2.19 33.49
C VAL A 71 -0.44 -2.13 32.08
N TYR A 72 0.78 -1.60 31.92
CA TYR A 72 1.54 -1.66 30.67
C TYR A 72 2.84 -2.41 30.86
N LEU A 73 2.95 -3.54 30.17
CA LEU A 73 4.02 -4.52 30.25
C LEU A 73 5.05 -4.22 29.16
N HIS A 74 6.06 -3.39 29.42
CA HIS A 74 7.02 -2.93 28.39
C HIS A 74 8.04 -4.02 28.02
N LYS A 75 8.79 -4.51 29.00
CA LYS A 75 9.66 -5.70 28.91
C LYS A 75 9.14 -6.70 29.93
N PHE A 76 8.19 -7.54 29.57
CA PHE A 76 7.66 -8.55 30.47
C PHE A 76 7.27 -9.79 29.68
N THR A 77 7.63 -10.94 30.20
CA THR A 77 7.17 -12.24 29.72
C THR A 77 6.82 -13.09 30.93
N GLY A 78 5.70 -13.78 30.84
CA GLY A 78 5.22 -14.63 31.90
C GLY A 78 3.70 -14.76 31.86
N LYS A 79 3.07 -14.71 33.03
CA LYS A 79 1.65 -15.00 33.21
C LYS A 79 0.93 -13.86 33.90
N LEU A 80 -0.30 -13.62 33.46
CA LEU A 80 -1.26 -12.75 34.12
C LEU A 80 -2.49 -13.58 34.48
N VAL A 81 -2.93 -13.52 35.73
CA VAL A 81 -4.16 -14.16 36.20
C VAL A 81 -5.12 -13.05 36.63
N ALA A 82 -6.23 -12.89 35.91
CA ALA A 82 -7.26 -11.90 36.26
C ALA A 82 -8.57 -12.64 36.53
N ASN A 83 -9.14 -12.49 37.73
CA ASN A 83 -10.35 -13.21 38.17
C ASN A 83 -10.27 -14.72 37.85
N ASP A 84 -9.18 -15.36 38.25
CA ASP A 84 -8.88 -16.79 38.03
C ASP A 84 -8.67 -17.22 36.56
N ILE A 85 -8.60 -16.26 35.61
CA ILE A 85 -8.31 -16.53 34.20
C ILE A 85 -6.82 -16.29 33.94
N GLU A 86 -6.08 -17.38 33.72
CA GLU A 86 -4.66 -17.34 33.36
C GLU A 86 -4.46 -17.03 31.87
N THR A 87 -3.60 -16.06 31.56
CA THR A 87 -3.19 -15.69 30.21
C THR A 87 -1.67 -15.54 30.14
N LEU A 88 -1.05 -16.13 29.11
CA LEU A 88 0.36 -15.87 28.81
C LEU A 88 0.53 -14.48 28.21
N VAL A 89 1.51 -13.74 28.69
CA VAL A 89 1.71 -12.34 28.28
C VAL A 89 3.07 -12.14 27.66
N ALA A 90 3.09 -11.40 26.55
CA ALA A 90 4.29 -11.00 25.85
C ALA A 90 4.61 -9.52 26.11
N ARG A 91 5.84 -9.12 25.77
CA ARG A 91 6.28 -7.73 25.81
C ARG A 91 5.34 -6.80 25.02
N LYS A 92 5.26 -5.54 25.45
CA LYS A 92 4.37 -4.49 24.91
C LYS A 92 2.90 -4.89 24.94
N SER A 93 2.42 -5.33 26.09
CA SER A 93 0.99 -5.60 26.30
C SER A 93 0.39 -4.61 27.30
N ALA A 94 -0.88 -4.27 27.13
CA ALA A 94 -1.59 -3.35 28.03
C ALA A 94 -2.95 -3.93 28.43
N PHE A 95 -3.37 -3.71 29.68
CA PHE A 95 -4.67 -4.17 30.18
C PHE A 95 -5.25 -3.16 31.17
N LEU A 96 -6.57 -2.99 31.19
CA LEU A 96 -7.29 -2.14 32.14
C LEU A 96 -8.28 -2.97 32.95
N CYS A 97 -8.11 -2.97 34.28
CA CYS A 97 -9.00 -3.59 35.25
C CYS A 97 -9.89 -2.54 35.92
N THR A 98 -11.14 -2.91 36.22
CA THR A 98 -12.03 -2.15 37.12
C THR A 98 -11.79 -2.52 38.58
N PRO A 99 -12.18 -1.65 39.53
CA PRO A 99 -12.27 -1.99 40.94
C PRO A 99 -12.99 -3.32 41.17
N GLY A 100 -12.54 -4.10 42.15
CA GLY A 100 -13.09 -5.43 42.46
C GLY A 100 -12.43 -6.59 41.70
N THR A 101 -11.56 -6.31 40.72
CA THR A 101 -10.83 -7.35 39.97
C THR A 101 -9.69 -7.94 40.82
N SER A 102 -9.59 -9.27 40.89
CA SER A 102 -8.39 -9.97 41.38
C SER A 102 -7.35 -10.03 40.27
N LEU A 103 -6.10 -9.66 40.55
CA LEU A 103 -5.03 -9.60 39.54
C LEU A 103 -3.70 -10.12 40.08
N GLU A 104 -3.09 -11.06 39.36
CA GLU A 104 -1.76 -11.59 39.64
C GLU A 104 -0.87 -11.54 38.38
N LEU A 105 0.41 -11.24 38.57
CA LEU A 105 1.45 -11.19 37.55
C LEU A 105 2.63 -12.04 38.01
N PHE A 106 3.08 -12.93 37.13
CA PHE A 106 4.24 -13.79 37.35
C PHE A 106 5.21 -13.61 36.20
N SER A 107 6.45 -13.25 36.48
CA SER A 107 7.48 -13.18 35.44
C SER A 107 8.16 -14.53 35.23
N ASP A 108 8.63 -14.75 34.01
CA ASP A 108 9.62 -15.80 33.75
C ASP A 108 10.97 -15.42 34.38
N ALA A 109 11.80 -16.40 34.69
CA ALA A 109 13.19 -16.16 35.09
C ALA A 109 14.04 -15.74 33.87
N ASP A 110 15.17 -15.08 34.13
CA ASP A 110 16.24 -14.78 33.16
C ASP A 110 16.06 -13.57 32.22
N HIS A 111 15.05 -12.71 32.44
CA HIS A 111 14.82 -11.53 31.61
C HIS A 111 14.67 -10.25 32.44
N GLU A 112 15.13 -9.12 31.88
CA GLU A 112 14.86 -7.78 32.43
C GLU A 112 13.36 -7.49 32.35
N ILE A 113 12.78 -7.13 33.48
CA ILE A 113 11.38 -6.75 33.63
C ILE A 113 11.28 -5.24 33.68
N GLU A 114 10.38 -4.69 32.89
CA GLU A 114 10.01 -3.27 32.88
C GLU A 114 8.51 -3.16 32.64
N LEU A 115 7.75 -2.68 33.63
CA LEU A 115 6.31 -2.49 33.51
C LEU A 115 5.81 -1.31 34.34
N TYR A 116 4.66 -0.78 33.93
CA TYR A 116 3.98 0.34 34.57
C TYR A 116 2.66 -0.14 35.16
N ILE A 117 2.38 0.23 36.42
CA ILE A 117 1.07 0.03 37.07
C ILE A 117 0.54 1.39 37.48
N ILE A 118 -0.65 1.74 36.99
CA ILE A 118 -1.29 3.04 37.19
C ILE A 118 -2.68 2.82 37.79
N HIS A 119 -2.85 3.26 39.03
CA HIS A 119 -4.11 3.22 39.77
C HIS A 119 -4.78 4.59 39.74
N PHE A 120 -6.05 4.64 39.35
CA PHE A 120 -6.82 5.88 39.33
C PHE A 120 -8.30 5.67 39.69
N ASP A 121 -8.94 6.73 40.18
CA ASP A 121 -10.39 6.80 40.37
C ASP A 121 -11.04 7.59 39.24
N LEU A 122 -12.24 7.14 38.87
CA LEU A 122 -13.13 7.79 37.94
C LEU A 122 -14.37 8.23 38.71
N PHE A 123 -14.74 9.51 38.59
CA PHE A 123 -15.99 10.02 39.13
C PHE A 123 -16.84 10.67 38.04
N ARG A 124 -18.17 10.53 38.14
CA ARG A 124 -19.14 11.13 37.22
C ARG A 124 -20.08 12.06 37.97
N VAL A 125 -20.52 13.12 37.29
CA VAL A 125 -21.49 14.06 37.87
C VAL A 125 -22.84 13.38 38.07
N ALA A 126 -23.27 13.26 39.33
CA ALA A 126 -24.58 12.73 39.73
C ALA A 126 -25.62 13.85 39.87
N GLU A 127 -25.20 15.04 40.33
CA GLU A 127 -26.05 16.22 40.44
C GLU A 127 -25.32 17.46 39.94
N LYS A 128 -26.00 18.29 39.14
CA LYS A 128 -25.50 19.58 38.66
C LYS A 128 -26.57 20.66 38.84
N THR A 129 -26.33 21.57 39.78
CA THR A 129 -27.09 22.82 39.94
C THR A 129 -26.19 24.02 39.61
N GLU A 130 -26.74 25.23 39.65
CA GLU A 130 -25.92 26.46 39.50
C GLU A 130 -24.94 26.64 40.68
N GLU A 131 -25.23 26.06 41.85
CA GLU A 131 -24.49 26.27 43.08
C GLU A 131 -23.54 25.11 43.45
N ARG A 132 -23.79 23.88 42.97
CA ARG A 132 -22.97 22.71 43.30
C ARG A 132 -22.88 21.67 42.18
N ARG A 133 -21.81 20.89 42.23
CA ARG A 133 -21.65 19.64 41.45
C ARG A 133 -21.34 18.51 42.43
N ILE A 134 -22.13 17.44 42.38
CA ILE A 134 -21.88 16.22 43.14
C ILE A 134 -21.31 15.18 42.19
N TYR A 135 -20.18 14.60 42.58
CA TYR A 135 -19.54 13.53 41.83
C TYR A 135 -19.67 12.22 42.59
N GLU A 136 -20.09 11.17 41.89
CA GLU A 136 -20.12 9.81 42.40
C GLU A 136 -19.04 8.99 41.75
N ARG A 137 -18.46 8.07 42.53
CA ARG A 137 -17.39 7.20 42.05
C ARG A 137 -17.99 6.18 41.10
N GLU A 138 -17.49 6.17 39.87
CA GLU A 138 -17.84 5.18 38.86
C GLU A 138 -16.93 3.97 39.05
N LEU A 139 -17.53 2.78 39.16
CA LEU A 139 -16.81 1.51 39.34
C LEU A 139 -16.72 0.72 38.03
N GLY A 140 -17.59 1.02 37.07
CA GLY A 140 -17.54 0.43 35.73
C GLY A 140 -16.67 1.22 34.77
N SER A 141 -16.22 0.57 33.71
CA SER A 141 -15.59 1.25 32.59
C SER A 141 -15.98 0.57 31.28
N PRO A 142 -16.32 1.33 30.23
CA PRO A 142 -16.48 0.77 28.88
C PRO A 142 -15.13 0.29 28.32
N LEU A 143 -14.02 0.75 28.91
CA LEU A 143 -12.68 0.25 28.65
C LEU A 143 -12.29 -0.74 29.76
N THR A 144 -12.42 -2.02 29.49
CA THR A 144 -11.91 -3.08 30.35
C THR A 144 -11.30 -4.18 29.48
N GLY A 145 -10.36 -4.92 30.04
CA GLY A 145 -9.73 -5.99 29.29
C GLY A 145 -8.41 -5.59 28.65
N TRP A 146 -7.99 -6.39 27.67
CA TRP A 146 -6.80 -6.16 26.88
C TRP A 146 -6.97 -4.91 26.02
N ILE A 147 -5.98 -4.02 26.10
CA ILE A 147 -5.97 -2.80 25.31
C ILE A 147 -5.01 -2.95 24.13
N GLN A 148 -5.54 -2.67 22.95
CA GLN A 148 -4.77 -2.48 21.73
C GLN A 148 -4.57 -0.98 21.53
N GLY A 149 -3.36 -0.54 21.27
CA GLY A 149 -3.10 0.89 21.10
C GLY A 149 -1.65 1.18 20.73
N PRO A 150 -1.31 2.44 20.43
CA PRO A 150 0.04 2.83 20.08
C PRO A 150 0.96 2.74 21.32
N TYR A 151 1.59 1.57 21.52
CA TYR A 151 2.36 1.24 22.73
C TYR A 151 3.46 2.24 23.06
N TYR A 152 4.03 2.92 22.05
CA TYR A 152 4.96 4.03 22.27
C TYR A 152 4.31 5.25 22.92
N GLY A 153 3.09 5.62 22.49
CA GLY A 153 2.30 6.68 23.11
C GLY A 153 1.90 6.33 24.54
N ILE A 154 1.47 5.08 24.75
CA ILE A 154 1.12 4.54 26.06
C ILE A 154 2.33 4.60 26.99
N GLN A 155 3.48 4.11 26.55
CA GLN A 155 4.73 4.14 27.32
C GLN A 155 5.12 5.56 27.71
N ARG A 156 5.02 6.50 26.76
CA ARG A 156 5.33 7.92 27.01
C ARG A 156 4.43 8.51 28.09
N ILE A 157 3.12 8.29 28.01
CA ILE A 157 2.16 8.81 29.00
C ILE A 157 2.36 8.12 30.35
N ALA A 158 2.56 6.80 30.37
CA ALA A 158 2.79 6.03 31.58
C ALA A 158 4.07 6.50 32.31
N ALA A 159 5.17 6.70 31.58
CA ALA A 159 6.41 7.26 32.12
C ALA A 159 6.24 8.69 32.66
N GLN A 160 5.39 9.50 32.01
CA GLN A 160 5.05 10.84 32.50
C GLN A 160 4.24 10.77 33.79
N LEU A 161 3.22 9.90 33.87
CA LEU A 161 2.40 9.71 35.07
C LEU A 161 3.22 9.20 36.26
N THR A 162 4.19 8.30 36.05
CA THR A 162 5.09 7.84 37.12
C THR A 162 6.05 8.94 37.61
N THR A 163 6.47 9.84 36.72
CA THR A 163 7.37 10.95 37.07
C THR A 163 6.62 12.06 37.83
N GLU A 164 5.36 12.29 37.48
CA GLU A 164 4.51 13.36 38.03
C GLU A 164 3.68 12.91 39.24
N ALA A 165 3.82 11.65 39.69
CA ALA A 165 3.01 11.03 40.76
C ALA A 165 3.03 11.76 42.12
N SER A 166 3.96 12.70 42.31
CA SER A 166 4.13 13.50 43.53
C SER A 166 3.54 14.92 43.45
N GLN A 167 2.97 15.34 42.31
CA GLN A 167 2.41 16.69 42.12
C GLN A 167 0.93 16.66 41.70
N THR A 168 0.05 17.09 42.59
CA THR A 168 -1.37 17.32 42.31
C THR A 168 -1.50 18.48 41.32
N SER A 169 -1.82 18.18 40.06
CA SER A 169 -2.09 19.22 39.07
C SER A 169 -3.01 18.76 37.96
N LEU A 170 -3.65 19.74 37.31
CA LEU A 170 -4.40 19.61 36.06
C LEU A 170 -3.65 18.77 35.01
N LYS A 171 -2.31 18.72 35.05
CA LYS A 171 -1.48 17.93 34.14
C LYS A 171 -1.71 16.42 34.30
N VAL A 172 -1.85 15.92 35.53
CA VAL A 172 -2.13 14.49 35.78
C VAL A 172 -3.50 14.12 35.24
N GLN A 173 -4.48 15.01 35.41
CA GLN A 173 -5.81 14.84 34.84
C GLN A 173 -5.78 14.82 33.31
N LEU A 174 -5.00 15.71 32.68
CA LEU A 174 -4.81 15.71 31.22
C LEU A 174 -4.12 14.42 30.74
N LEU A 175 -3.09 13.95 31.44
CA LEU A 175 -2.38 12.72 31.08
C LEU A 175 -3.26 11.47 31.22
N LEU A 176 -4.08 11.37 32.25
CA LEU A 176 -5.06 10.28 32.39
C LEU A 176 -6.14 10.37 31.32
N THR A 177 -6.59 11.57 30.98
CA THR A 177 -7.56 11.80 29.89
C THR A 177 -6.97 11.38 28.55
N ASP A 178 -5.74 11.77 28.25
CA ASP A 178 -5.00 11.38 27.03
C ASP A 178 -4.75 9.86 26.98
N LEU A 179 -4.42 9.25 28.14
CA LEU A 179 -4.29 7.81 28.25
C LEU A 179 -5.60 7.16 27.86
N LEU A 180 -6.72 7.50 28.51
CA LEU A 180 -8.02 6.91 28.20
C LEU A 180 -8.44 7.15 26.74
N HIS A 181 -8.20 8.34 26.17
CA HIS A 181 -8.42 8.61 24.75
C HIS A 181 -7.63 7.69 23.83
N MET A 182 -6.40 7.35 24.21
CA MET A 182 -5.54 6.43 23.48
C MET A 182 -6.00 4.98 23.62
N LEU A 183 -6.63 4.62 24.73
CA LEU A 183 -7.14 3.27 25.01
C LEU A 183 -8.52 3.01 24.39
N TRP A 184 -9.22 4.01 23.87
CA TRP A 184 -10.61 3.86 23.41
C TRP A 184 -10.74 3.30 21.98
N PRO A 185 -11.66 2.33 21.77
CA PRO A 185 -11.92 1.78 20.44
C PRO A 185 -12.44 2.87 19.49
N GLN A 186 -11.76 3.14 18.38
CA GLN A 186 -12.26 4.10 17.41
C GLN A 186 -13.37 3.48 16.55
N GLU A 187 -14.47 4.22 16.45
CA GLU A 187 -15.63 3.85 15.64
C GLU A 187 -15.24 3.69 14.15
N GLY A 188 -15.65 2.59 13.53
CA GLY A 188 -15.36 2.27 12.13
C GLY A 188 -14.27 1.21 11.89
N GLN A 189 -13.67 0.66 12.95
CA GLN A 189 -12.71 -0.47 12.86
C GLN A 189 -13.24 -1.78 13.45
N SER A 190 -14.57 -1.98 13.44
CA SER A 190 -15.20 -3.28 13.69
C SER A 190 -15.98 -3.72 12.45
N ALA A 191 -15.23 -4.17 11.43
CA ALA A 191 -15.65 -5.16 10.41
C ALA A 191 -14.55 -5.40 9.36
N ALA A 192 -13.51 -4.57 9.31
CA ALA A 192 -12.31 -4.79 8.51
C ALA A 192 -11.09 -4.31 9.29
N GLU A 193 -9.96 -5.01 9.13
CA GLU A 193 -8.61 -4.64 9.57
C GLU A 193 -8.15 -5.09 10.96
N GLY A 194 -7.57 -6.29 11.01
CA GLY A 194 -6.36 -6.52 11.79
C GLY A 194 -5.13 -6.18 10.95
N GLN A 195 -4.81 -4.89 10.79
CA GLN A 195 -3.62 -4.26 10.17
C GLN A 195 -3.71 -2.78 10.59
N ASP A 196 -2.84 -2.13 11.38
CA ASP A 196 -1.38 -2.11 11.51
C ASP A 196 -1.03 -1.79 13.00
N GLU A 197 -0.44 -2.65 13.83
CA GLU A 197 0.95 -3.13 13.86
C GLU A 197 1.17 -4.68 13.85
N PRO A 198 0.31 -5.58 13.31
CA PRO A 198 0.52 -7.03 13.43
C PRO A 198 1.48 -7.66 12.38
N GLU A 199 2.12 -6.89 11.49
CA GLU A 199 2.96 -7.44 10.41
C GLU A 199 4.44 -7.10 10.49
N GLN A 200 4.93 -6.41 11.51
CA GLN A 200 6.37 -6.09 11.56
C GLN A 200 7.24 -7.36 11.57
N TRP A 201 6.83 -8.41 12.29
CA TRP A 201 7.49 -9.72 12.26
C TRP A 201 7.45 -10.35 10.86
N LEU A 202 6.33 -10.21 10.14
CA LEU A 202 6.16 -10.75 8.80
C LEU A 202 7.01 -9.97 7.79
N ARG A 203 6.95 -8.63 7.83
CA ARG A 203 7.80 -7.76 7.00
C ARG A 203 9.28 -8.03 7.22
N SER A 204 9.73 -8.11 8.48
CA SER A 204 11.13 -8.42 8.83
C SER A 204 11.56 -9.80 8.32
N THR A 205 10.72 -10.82 8.50
CA THR A 205 11.05 -12.18 8.04
C THR A 205 11.02 -12.31 6.52
N LEU A 206 10.04 -11.70 5.85
CA LEU A 206 9.98 -11.66 4.39
C LEU A 206 11.15 -10.87 3.80
N GLN A 207 11.53 -9.75 4.41
CA GLN A 207 12.72 -8.99 4.01
C GLN A 207 13.98 -9.86 4.13
N TYR A 208 14.20 -10.50 5.28
CA TYR A 208 15.33 -11.41 5.47
C TYR A 208 15.34 -12.54 4.44
N MET A 209 14.19 -13.15 4.15
CA MET A 209 14.06 -14.17 3.11
C MET A 209 14.44 -13.63 1.73
N ARG A 210 13.98 -12.44 1.35
CA ARG A 210 14.29 -11.81 0.04
C ARG A 210 15.78 -11.47 -0.10
N GLU A 211 16.44 -11.09 0.98
CA GLU A 211 17.87 -10.75 0.97
C GLU A 211 18.75 -12.01 1.00
N ASN A 212 18.25 -13.11 1.58
CA ASN A 212 19.05 -14.30 1.85
C ASN A 212 18.58 -15.57 1.11
N TYR A 213 17.60 -15.51 0.19
CA TYR A 213 17.02 -16.71 -0.44
C TYR A 213 18.06 -17.58 -1.14
N MET A 214 19.19 -17.02 -1.60
CA MET A 214 20.28 -17.78 -2.23
C MET A 214 21.05 -18.67 -1.24
N ASN A 215 20.96 -18.38 0.04
CA ASN A 215 21.65 -19.09 1.12
C ASN A 215 20.72 -20.07 1.83
N GLU A 216 21.28 -20.92 2.67
CA GLU A 216 20.48 -21.77 3.57
C GLU A 216 19.77 -20.88 4.61
N ILE A 217 18.43 -20.97 4.65
CA ILE A 217 17.60 -20.30 5.65
C ILE A 217 16.93 -21.38 6.49
N LYS A 218 17.14 -21.31 7.80
CA LYS A 218 16.56 -22.22 8.79
C LYS A 218 15.31 -21.62 9.42
N LEU A 219 14.33 -22.47 9.76
CA LEU A 219 13.06 -22.03 10.36
C LEU A 219 13.29 -21.34 11.70
N GLU A 220 14.24 -21.83 12.48
CA GLU A 220 14.62 -21.30 13.79
C GLU A 220 15.05 -19.83 13.68
N LYS A 221 15.83 -19.49 12.65
CA LYS A 221 16.29 -18.12 12.45
C LYS A 221 15.14 -17.16 12.13
N LEU A 222 14.18 -17.63 11.33
CA LEU A 222 13.00 -16.83 10.98
C LEU A 222 12.08 -16.63 12.20
N ALA A 223 11.92 -17.66 13.01
CA ALA A 223 11.16 -17.60 14.25
C ALA A 223 11.81 -16.64 15.28
N GLU A 224 13.14 -16.69 15.40
CA GLU A 224 13.93 -15.76 16.21
C GLU A 224 13.72 -14.30 15.76
N LEU A 225 13.82 -14.02 14.45
CA LEU A 225 13.54 -12.69 13.90
C LEU A 225 12.11 -12.20 14.15
N ALA A 226 11.16 -13.13 14.21
CA ALA A 226 9.77 -12.85 14.53
C ALA A 226 9.51 -12.71 16.05
N GLY A 227 10.46 -13.08 16.91
CA GLY A 227 10.26 -13.19 18.36
C GLY A 227 9.25 -14.27 18.75
N MET A 228 9.17 -15.36 17.99
CA MET A 228 8.17 -16.43 18.13
C MET A 228 8.83 -17.80 18.28
N HIS A 229 8.13 -18.75 18.90
CA HIS A 229 8.52 -20.16 18.83
C HIS A 229 8.35 -20.72 17.39
N PRO A 230 9.26 -21.58 16.88
CA PRO A 230 9.24 -22.04 15.48
C PRO A 230 7.92 -22.62 14.98
N SER A 231 7.26 -23.46 15.80
CA SER A 231 5.98 -24.06 15.43
C SER A 231 4.86 -23.02 15.26
N TYR A 232 4.80 -22.04 16.15
CA TYR A 232 3.81 -20.96 16.10
C TYR A 232 4.09 -20.04 14.89
N TYR A 233 5.35 -19.66 14.68
CA TYR A 233 5.76 -18.90 13.50
C TYR A 233 5.36 -19.60 12.20
N SER A 234 5.62 -20.90 12.05
CA SER A 234 5.30 -21.62 10.83
C SER A 234 3.79 -21.69 10.56
N GLN A 235 2.96 -21.89 11.60
CA GLN A 235 1.50 -21.92 11.46
C GLN A 235 0.94 -20.55 11.10
N LEU A 236 1.42 -19.50 11.79
CA LEU A 236 1.00 -18.13 11.55
C LEU A 236 1.47 -17.63 10.18
N PHE A 237 2.71 -17.91 9.78
CA PHE A 237 3.20 -17.60 8.44
C PHE A 237 2.36 -18.30 7.37
N LYS A 238 2.01 -19.57 7.56
CA LYS A 238 1.16 -20.32 6.62
C LYS A 238 -0.26 -19.74 6.53
N SER A 239 -0.86 -19.29 7.63
CA SER A 239 -2.19 -18.68 7.58
C SER A 239 -2.19 -17.34 6.84
N ARG A 240 -1.10 -16.56 6.96
CA ARG A 240 -0.94 -15.27 6.26
C ARG A 240 -0.53 -15.41 4.79
N MET A 241 0.40 -16.32 4.49
CA MET A 241 1.02 -16.45 3.16
C MET A 241 0.47 -17.61 2.33
N GLN A 242 -0.42 -18.43 2.89
CA GLN A 242 -0.97 -19.68 2.32
C GLN A 242 0.09 -20.74 1.97
N LYS A 243 1.33 -20.53 2.39
CA LYS A 243 2.50 -21.40 2.17
C LYS A 243 3.33 -21.43 3.43
N ASN A 244 3.96 -22.57 3.73
CA ASN A 244 4.92 -22.57 4.84
C ASN A 244 6.20 -21.79 4.46
N PRO A 245 7.05 -21.39 5.44
CA PRO A 245 8.24 -20.58 5.17
C PRO A 245 9.22 -21.19 4.15
N ILE A 246 9.40 -22.51 4.17
CA ILE A 246 10.34 -23.22 3.26
C ILE A 246 9.77 -23.31 1.84
N GLU A 247 8.47 -23.56 1.71
CA GLU A 247 7.75 -23.48 0.44
C GLU A 247 7.85 -22.08 -0.14
N TYR A 248 7.65 -21.04 0.67
CA TYR A 248 7.75 -19.65 0.23
C TYR A 248 9.14 -19.31 -0.34
N ILE A 249 10.22 -19.68 0.36
CA ILE A 249 11.60 -19.51 -0.14
C ILE A 249 11.82 -20.29 -1.44
N THR A 250 11.26 -21.50 -1.53
CA THR A 250 11.32 -22.30 -2.76
C THR A 250 10.64 -21.58 -3.92
N HIS A 251 9.45 -21.01 -3.70
CA HIS A 251 8.76 -20.20 -4.71
C HIS A 251 9.57 -18.96 -5.11
N LEU A 252 10.19 -18.25 -4.17
CA LEU A 252 11.07 -17.12 -4.49
C LEU A 252 12.23 -17.54 -5.41
N ARG A 253 12.92 -18.64 -5.07
CA ARG A 253 14.00 -19.20 -5.90
C ARG A 253 13.52 -19.57 -7.30
N MET A 254 12.36 -20.23 -7.40
CA MET A 254 11.81 -20.68 -8.68
C MET A 254 11.35 -19.49 -9.53
N ASN A 255 10.69 -18.50 -8.94
CA ASN A 255 10.26 -17.29 -9.66
C ASN A 255 11.46 -16.47 -10.12
N ARG A 256 12.52 -16.36 -9.30
CA ARG A 256 13.77 -15.73 -9.74
C ARG A 256 14.44 -16.51 -10.87
N ALA A 257 14.41 -17.84 -10.83
CA ALA A 257 14.96 -18.66 -11.90
C ALA A 257 14.19 -18.46 -13.22
N LYS A 258 12.85 -18.44 -13.15
CA LYS A 258 11.98 -18.14 -14.29
C LYS A 258 12.30 -16.78 -14.90
N GLU A 259 12.47 -15.75 -14.06
CA GLU A 259 12.87 -14.41 -14.51
C GLU A 259 14.22 -14.42 -15.25
N LEU A 260 15.26 -15.04 -14.69
CA LEU A 260 16.58 -15.13 -15.33
C LEU A 260 16.52 -15.86 -16.67
N LEU A 261 15.75 -16.95 -16.75
CA LEU A 261 15.57 -17.72 -17.99
C LEU A 261 14.87 -16.92 -19.09
N MET A 262 14.01 -15.96 -18.74
CA MET A 262 13.27 -15.13 -19.70
C MET A 262 14.01 -13.87 -20.12
N THR A 263 14.95 -13.40 -19.30
CA THR A 263 15.55 -12.06 -19.44
C THR A 263 17.05 -12.05 -19.69
N SER A 264 17.72 -13.21 -19.63
CA SER A 264 19.17 -13.34 -19.78
C SER A 264 19.56 -14.55 -20.61
N ASP A 265 20.79 -14.54 -21.13
CA ASP A 265 21.40 -15.66 -21.87
C ASP A 265 22.24 -16.58 -20.94
N LEU A 266 21.95 -16.58 -19.64
CA LEU A 266 22.68 -17.39 -18.67
C LEU A 266 22.52 -18.89 -18.95
N ARG A 267 23.61 -19.64 -18.82
CA ARG A 267 23.56 -21.10 -18.87
C ARG A 267 22.80 -21.62 -17.65
N ILE A 268 22.14 -22.78 -17.77
CA ILE A 268 21.34 -23.38 -16.68
C ILE A 268 22.15 -23.54 -15.39
N ARG A 269 23.43 -23.91 -15.50
CA ARG A 269 24.37 -23.98 -14.38
C ARG A 269 24.48 -22.67 -13.60
N ASP A 270 24.54 -21.57 -14.32
CA ASP A 270 24.72 -20.25 -13.73
C ASP A 270 23.39 -19.77 -13.14
N VAL A 271 22.25 -20.02 -13.80
CA VAL A 271 20.91 -19.79 -13.23
C VAL A 271 20.74 -20.54 -11.91
N ALA A 272 21.12 -21.81 -11.85
CA ALA A 272 21.05 -22.62 -10.63
C ALA A 272 21.84 -21.98 -9.47
N ARG A 273 23.07 -21.50 -9.73
CA ARG A 273 23.89 -20.82 -8.73
C ARG A 273 23.28 -19.50 -8.25
N HIS A 274 22.74 -18.70 -9.16
CA HIS A 274 22.09 -17.42 -8.84
C HIS A 274 20.84 -17.58 -7.98
N VAL A 275 20.24 -18.78 -7.93
CA VAL A 275 19.05 -19.05 -7.13
C VAL A 275 19.32 -20.02 -5.97
N GLY A 276 20.60 -20.19 -5.61
CA GLY A 276 21.01 -20.92 -4.40
C GLY A 276 21.17 -22.43 -4.54
N TYR A 277 21.27 -22.95 -5.77
CA TYR A 277 21.51 -24.37 -6.04
C TYR A 277 22.94 -24.61 -6.54
N ARG A 278 23.65 -25.51 -5.85
CA ARG A 278 25.02 -25.90 -6.23
C ARG A 278 25.06 -26.89 -7.40
N ASP A 279 24.06 -27.76 -7.48
CA ASP A 279 23.94 -28.83 -8.47
C ASP A 279 22.86 -28.48 -9.51
N GLU A 280 23.26 -28.40 -10.78
CA GLU A 280 22.39 -28.04 -11.90
C GLU A 280 21.32 -29.09 -12.23
N PHE A 281 21.62 -30.39 -12.00
CA PHE A 281 20.70 -31.49 -12.27
C PHE A 281 19.63 -31.54 -11.18
N TYR A 282 20.02 -31.34 -9.91
CA TYR A 282 19.07 -31.21 -8.81
C TYR A 282 18.17 -29.99 -8.99
N PHE A 283 18.75 -28.83 -9.36
CA PHE A 283 17.97 -27.65 -9.73
C PHE A 283 17.00 -27.96 -10.87
N SER A 284 17.45 -28.58 -11.95
CA SER A 284 16.60 -28.88 -13.12
C SER A 284 15.43 -29.80 -12.77
N ARG A 285 15.65 -30.81 -11.91
CA ARG A 285 14.57 -31.68 -11.39
C ARG A 285 13.58 -30.89 -10.53
N ARG A 286 14.08 -30.07 -9.59
CA ARG A 286 13.24 -29.23 -8.72
C ARG A 286 12.44 -28.21 -9.52
N PHE A 287 13.06 -27.55 -10.50
CA PHE A 287 12.43 -26.60 -11.39
C PHE A 287 11.33 -27.27 -12.21
N ARG A 288 11.60 -28.44 -12.81
CA ARG A 288 10.59 -29.20 -13.56
C ARG A 288 9.39 -29.58 -12.70
N ASN A 289 9.62 -30.04 -11.47
CA ASN A 289 8.54 -30.39 -10.54
C ASN A 289 7.69 -29.17 -10.17
N HIS A 290 8.28 -27.97 -10.14
CA HIS A 290 7.60 -26.75 -9.72
C HIS A 290 6.93 -26.00 -10.89
N ALA A 291 7.59 -25.92 -12.03
CA ALA A 291 7.15 -25.17 -13.21
C ALA A 291 6.43 -26.03 -14.25
N GLY A 292 6.44 -27.37 -14.11
CA GLY A 292 5.90 -28.32 -15.08
C GLY A 292 6.81 -28.60 -16.28
N TYR A 293 7.79 -27.73 -16.54
CA TYR A 293 8.69 -27.80 -17.69
C TYR A 293 10.17 -27.81 -17.26
N ALA A 294 11.03 -28.40 -18.10
CA ALA A 294 12.47 -28.24 -17.92
C ALA A 294 12.89 -26.76 -18.11
N PRO A 295 13.96 -26.27 -17.44
CA PRO A 295 14.40 -24.88 -17.54
C PRO A 295 14.55 -24.36 -18.98
N THR A 296 15.16 -25.14 -19.87
CA THR A 296 15.37 -24.79 -21.28
C THR A 296 14.07 -24.71 -22.08
N SER A 297 13.09 -25.54 -21.73
CA SER A 297 11.76 -25.51 -22.35
C SER A 297 10.93 -24.33 -21.82
N TYR A 298 11.10 -23.97 -20.54
CA TYR A 298 10.41 -22.85 -19.92
C TYR A 298 10.75 -21.51 -20.59
N ALA A 299 12.03 -21.28 -20.92
CA ALA A 299 12.48 -20.06 -21.59
C ALA A 299 11.80 -19.80 -22.96
N LYS A 300 11.18 -20.83 -23.55
CA LYS A 300 10.47 -20.77 -24.84
C LYS A 300 8.94 -20.83 -24.68
N GLN A 301 8.43 -20.84 -23.45
CA GLN A 301 6.98 -20.90 -23.22
C GLN A 301 6.33 -19.55 -23.50
N VAL A 302 5.10 -19.61 -24.00
CA VAL A 302 4.24 -18.43 -24.14
C VAL A 302 3.42 -18.29 -22.86
N HIS A 303 3.62 -17.17 -22.17
CA HIS A 303 2.84 -16.81 -20.98
C HIS A 303 1.47 -16.28 -21.38
N ARG A 304 0.42 -16.87 -20.80
CA ARG A 304 -0.98 -16.56 -21.16
C ARG A 304 -1.71 -15.78 -20.08
N ASN A 305 -1.32 -15.95 -18.81
CA ASN A 305 -1.99 -15.34 -17.67
C ASN A 305 -1.11 -14.21 -17.09
N ILE A 306 -1.06 -13.11 -17.84
CA ILE A 306 -0.20 -11.98 -17.50
C ILE A 306 -0.96 -11.00 -16.60
N VAL A 307 -0.33 -10.60 -15.49
CA VAL A 307 -0.75 -9.43 -14.70
C VAL A 307 0.13 -8.24 -15.04
N SER A 308 -0.48 -7.08 -15.32
CA SER A 308 0.26 -5.83 -15.55
C SER A 308 0.06 -4.86 -14.40
N LEU A 309 1.13 -4.57 -13.65
CA LEU A 309 1.08 -3.64 -12.52
C LEU A 309 1.19 -2.17 -12.96
N SER A 310 1.25 -1.89 -14.26
CA SER A 310 1.39 -0.51 -14.73
C SER A 310 0.57 -0.22 -15.97
N TYR A 311 -0.24 0.84 -15.90
CA TYR A 311 -1.12 1.25 -17.00
C TYR A 311 -0.42 1.44 -18.36
N PRO A 312 0.82 1.97 -18.49
CA PRO A 312 1.47 2.02 -19.78
C PRO A 312 1.77 0.63 -20.32
N TYR A 313 2.23 -0.30 -19.47
CA TYR A 313 2.57 -1.66 -19.91
C TYR A 313 1.32 -2.50 -20.22
N THR A 314 0.19 -2.17 -19.60
CA THR A 314 -1.13 -2.68 -20.00
C THR A 314 -1.44 -2.30 -21.45
N ASP A 315 -1.26 -1.03 -21.83
CA ASP A 315 -1.42 -0.57 -23.21
C ASP A 315 -0.42 -1.25 -24.17
N HIS A 316 0.85 -1.44 -23.78
CA HIS A 316 1.82 -2.17 -24.60
C HIS A 316 1.40 -3.62 -24.85
N LEU A 317 0.96 -4.35 -23.83
CA LEU A 317 0.45 -5.72 -23.98
C LEU A 317 -0.76 -5.77 -24.92
N MET A 318 -1.71 -4.85 -24.73
CA MET A 318 -2.91 -4.75 -25.57
C MET A 318 -2.55 -4.45 -27.03
N THR A 319 -1.57 -3.57 -27.26
CA THR A 319 -1.04 -3.26 -28.60
C THR A 319 -0.44 -4.50 -29.27
N LEU A 320 0.18 -5.39 -28.48
CA LEU A 320 0.74 -6.67 -28.94
C LEU A 320 -0.32 -7.78 -29.08
N GLY A 321 -1.61 -7.45 -28.91
CA GLY A 321 -2.72 -8.39 -29.01
C GLY A 321 -2.86 -9.31 -27.79
N ILE A 322 -2.37 -8.88 -26.63
CA ILE A 322 -2.47 -9.63 -25.37
C ILE A 322 -3.33 -8.86 -24.38
N THR A 323 -4.41 -9.48 -23.93
CA THR A 323 -5.22 -8.97 -22.83
C THR A 323 -4.72 -9.56 -21.51
N PRO A 324 -4.21 -8.73 -20.57
CA PRO A 324 -3.82 -9.21 -19.24
C PRO A 324 -5.01 -9.82 -18.51
N CYS A 325 -4.79 -10.81 -17.63
CA CYS A 325 -5.86 -11.36 -16.81
C CYS A 325 -6.27 -10.40 -15.69
N ALA A 326 -5.35 -9.57 -15.20
CA ALA A 326 -5.63 -8.40 -14.38
C ALA A 326 -4.60 -7.29 -14.61
N ALA A 327 -5.00 -6.02 -14.48
CA ALA A 327 -4.08 -4.91 -14.74
C ALA A 327 -4.42 -3.61 -14.01
N GLN A 328 -3.41 -2.78 -13.78
CA GLN A 328 -3.62 -1.33 -13.60
C GLN A 328 -4.04 -0.73 -14.95
N ILE A 329 -5.09 0.09 -14.93
CA ILE A 329 -5.69 0.67 -16.14
C ILE A 329 -5.75 2.19 -16.00
N GLN A 330 -5.48 2.89 -17.08
CA GLN A 330 -5.70 4.33 -17.21
C GLN A 330 -6.05 4.67 -18.65
N GLY A 331 -6.93 5.67 -18.84
CA GLY A 331 -7.36 6.11 -20.16
C GLY A 331 -8.33 5.12 -20.82
N HIS A 332 -8.53 5.29 -22.12
CA HIS A 332 -9.43 4.44 -22.89
C HIS A 332 -8.66 3.27 -23.50
N LEU A 333 -9.05 2.04 -23.17
CA LEU A 333 -8.51 0.82 -23.76
C LEU A 333 -9.61 0.08 -24.54
N PRO A 334 -9.28 -0.65 -25.62
CA PRO A 334 -10.27 -1.31 -26.46
C PRO A 334 -10.98 -2.47 -25.74
N HIS A 335 -10.29 -3.15 -24.82
CA HIS A 335 -10.87 -4.13 -23.90
C HIS A 335 -10.34 -3.89 -22.49
N VAL A 336 -11.21 -4.09 -21.49
CA VAL A 336 -10.89 -3.80 -20.09
C VAL A 336 -10.61 -5.13 -19.37
N PRO A 337 -9.35 -5.42 -18.98
CA PRO A 337 -9.04 -6.59 -18.14
C PRO A 337 -9.61 -6.41 -16.72
N LYS A 338 -9.53 -7.43 -15.86
CA LYS A 338 -9.88 -7.27 -14.43
C LYS A 338 -9.03 -6.13 -13.84
N SER A 339 -9.68 -5.06 -13.39
CA SER A 339 -8.97 -3.89 -12.88
C SER A 339 -8.31 -4.19 -11.54
N LEU A 340 -7.08 -3.70 -11.36
CA LEU A 340 -6.36 -3.68 -10.10
C LEU A 340 -6.30 -2.24 -9.58
N THR A 341 -6.60 -2.05 -8.30
CA THR A 341 -6.49 -0.78 -7.61
C THR A 341 -5.08 -0.63 -7.07
N LEU A 342 -4.18 -0.12 -7.91
CA LEU A 342 -2.77 0.07 -7.56
C LEU A 342 -2.42 1.55 -7.49
N PRO A 343 -1.49 1.93 -6.58
CA PRO A 343 -1.04 3.32 -6.45
C PRO A 343 -0.54 3.88 -7.78
N PHE A 344 -0.79 5.16 -8.01
CA PHE A 344 -0.35 5.83 -9.23
C PHE A 344 1.17 6.06 -9.21
N HIS A 345 1.68 6.35 -8.03
CA HIS A 345 3.10 6.53 -7.79
C HIS A 345 3.65 5.43 -6.89
N ALA A 346 4.83 4.90 -7.25
CA ALA A 346 5.44 3.81 -6.52
C ALA A 346 5.79 4.15 -5.05
N TYR A 347 5.80 5.42 -4.64
CA TYR A 347 5.99 5.82 -3.23
C TYR A 347 4.69 5.72 -2.40
N GLU A 348 3.51 5.74 -3.03
CA GLU A 348 2.21 5.66 -2.35
C GLU A 348 1.94 4.26 -1.77
N PRO A 349 1.13 4.12 -0.71
CA PRO A 349 0.83 2.84 -0.09
C PRO A 349 0.28 1.80 -1.08
N TRP A 350 0.63 0.54 -0.87
CA TRP A 350 0.07 -0.57 -1.63
C TRP A 350 -1.15 -1.12 -0.89
N GLU A 351 -2.34 -0.80 -1.38
CA GLU A 351 -3.61 -1.19 -0.75
C GLU A 351 -4.22 -2.46 -1.37
N GLN A 352 -3.76 -2.86 -2.57
CA GLN A 352 -4.31 -4.03 -3.26
C GLN A 352 -4.01 -5.32 -2.49
N GLY A 353 -5.05 -5.90 -1.89
CA GLY A 353 -4.95 -7.18 -1.19
C GLY A 353 -4.38 -8.31 -2.07
N ARG A 354 -3.52 -9.14 -1.47
CA ARG A 354 -2.84 -10.26 -2.13
C ARG A 354 -3.79 -11.25 -2.81
N GLN A 355 -4.98 -11.46 -2.24
CA GLN A 355 -5.97 -12.41 -2.76
C GLN A 355 -6.35 -12.10 -4.22
N ALA A 356 -6.40 -10.82 -4.61
CA ALA A 356 -6.72 -10.42 -5.98
C ALA A 356 -5.74 -10.99 -7.03
N PHE A 357 -4.48 -11.24 -6.64
CA PHE A 357 -3.46 -11.86 -7.48
C PHE A 357 -3.53 -13.38 -7.44
N LEU A 358 -3.85 -13.97 -6.30
CA LEU A 358 -4.03 -15.42 -6.16
C LEU A 358 -5.22 -15.92 -6.99
N ASP A 359 -6.33 -15.17 -6.98
CA ASP A 359 -7.57 -15.52 -7.70
C ASP A 359 -7.37 -15.63 -9.21
N VAL A 360 -6.47 -14.83 -9.78
CA VAL A 360 -6.21 -14.81 -11.23
C VAL A 360 -5.07 -15.73 -11.65
N ASN A 361 -4.37 -16.33 -10.67
CA ASN A 361 -3.31 -17.32 -10.87
C ASN A 361 -2.35 -16.98 -12.04
N PRO A 362 -1.58 -15.88 -11.91
CA PRO A 362 -0.73 -15.42 -13.00
C PRO A 362 0.44 -16.37 -13.24
N ASP A 363 0.84 -16.50 -14.50
CA ASP A 363 2.10 -17.15 -14.88
C ASP A 363 3.24 -16.15 -15.08
N LEU A 364 2.91 -14.85 -15.17
CA LEU A 364 3.84 -13.73 -15.35
C LEU A 364 3.26 -12.43 -14.77
N ILE A 365 4.09 -11.64 -14.10
CA ILE A 365 3.75 -10.28 -13.65
C ILE A 365 4.71 -9.29 -14.32
N LEU A 366 4.19 -8.25 -14.98
CA LEU A 366 4.98 -7.16 -15.55
C LEU A 366 4.87 -5.89 -14.71
N THR A 367 6.00 -5.23 -14.46
CA THR A 367 6.04 -3.99 -13.68
C THR A 367 7.16 -3.05 -14.10
N LYS A 368 7.08 -1.80 -13.63
CA LYS A 368 8.15 -0.80 -13.74
C LYS A 368 9.23 -1.07 -12.68
N ASP A 369 10.46 -0.66 -12.99
CA ASP A 369 11.60 -0.72 -12.07
C ASP A 369 11.34 -0.02 -10.74
N ASN A 370 10.69 1.14 -10.75
CA ASN A 370 10.36 1.86 -9.53
C ASN A 370 9.32 1.15 -8.64
N ALA A 371 8.53 0.21 -9.17
CA ALA A 371 7.49 -0.52 -8.43
C ALA A 371 7.89 -1.98 -8.12
N ALA A 372 9.03 -2.45 -8.63
CA ALA A 372 9.47 -3.84 -8.51
C ALA A 372 9.68 -4.27 -7.05
N ALA A 373 10.27 -3.40 -6.21
CA ALA A 373 10.50 -3.70 -4.80
C ALA A 373 9.19 -3.96 -4.04
N LYS A 374 8.18 -3.09 -4.22
CA LYS A 374 6.85 -3.27 -3.62
C LYS A 374 6.15 -4.51 -4.15
N ALA A 375 6.19 -4.75 -5.45
CA ALA A 375 5.62 -5.97 -6.03
C ALA A 375 6.27 -7.23 -5.44
N MET A 376 7.61 -7.23 -5.28
CA MET A 376 8.34 -8.33 -4.66
C MET A 376 7.94 -8.52 -3.18
N GLU A 377 7.71 -7.41 -2.47
CA GLU A 377 7.28 -7.44 -1.07
C GLU A 377 5.93 -8.12 -0.88
N HIS A 378 4.93 -7.74 -1.67
CA HIS A 378 3.55 -8.21 -1.50
C HIS A 378 3.26 -9.53 -2.22
N ILE A 379 3.87 -9.76 -3.38
CA ILE A 379 3.48 -10.84 -4.32
C ILE A 379 4.67 -11.56 -4.99
N GLY A 380 5.91 -11.43 -4.49
CA GLY A 380 7.10 -12.03 -5.10
C GLY A 380 7.09 -13.56 -5.27
N ASP A 381 6.34 -14.28 -4.43
CA ASP A 381 6.21 -15.73 -4.49
C ASP A 381 5.00 -16.22 -5.33
N VAL A 382 4.18 -15.29 -5.85
CA VAL A 382 2.99 -15.61 -6.64
C VAL A 382 3.38 -16.06 -8.05
N ALA A 383 4.15 -15.25 -8.77
CA ALA A 383 4.61 -15.51 -10.13
C ALA A 383 5.94 -14.76 -10.41
N PRO A 384 6.70 -15.11 -11.45
CA PRO A 384 7.87 -14.33 -11.84
C PRO A 384 7.47 -12.88 -12.15
N ILE A 385 8.21 -11.94 -11.54
CA ILE A 385 8.03 -10.50 -11.75
C ILE A 385 9.11 -10.03 -12.71
N ILE A 386 8.73 -9.66 -13.93
CA ILE A 386 9.64 -9.07 -14.90
C ILE A 386 9.54 -7.56 -14.84
N THR A 387 10.71 -6.94 -14.71
CA THR A 387 10.86 -5.50 -14.60
C THR A 387 11.25 -4.91 -15.95
N ILE A 388 10.50 -3.90 -16.40
CA ILE A 388 10.83 -3.11 -17.58
C ILE A 388 11.32 -1.72 -17.11
N PRO A 389 12.57 -1.33 -17.43
CA PRO A 389 13.13 -0.06 -16.99
C PRO A 389 12.33 1.13 -17.53
N TRP A 390 11.71 1.92 -16.65
CA TRP A 390 10.83 3.00 -17.11
C TRP A 390 11.63 4.14 -17.72
N ASN A 391 12.68 4.61 -17.04
CA ASN A 391 13.37 5.85 -17.44
C ASN A 391 14.64 5.63 -18.27
N GLN A 392 15.02 4.38 -18.53
CA GLN A 392 16.25 4.03 -19.26
C GLN A 392 16.01 3.80 -20.76
N THR A 393 14.74 3.67 -21.17
CA THR A 393 14.35 3.54 -22.56
C THR A 393 13.09 4.35 -22.85
N ASP A 394 12.81 4.55 -24.14
CA ASP A 394 11.60 5.19 -24.62
C ASP A 394 10.47 4.17 -24.87
N ILE A 395 9.34 4.66 -25.34
CA ILE A 395 8.14 3.88 -25.67
C ILE A 395 8.41 2.72 -26.66
N PHE A 396 9.31 2.91 -27.61
CA PHE A 396 9.59 1.89 -28.62
C PHE A 396 10.48 0.80 -28.04
N GLY A 397 11.47 1.16 -27.21
CA GLY A 397 12.24 0.17 -26.48
C GLY A 397 11.43 -0.59 -25.42
N HIS A 398 10.45 0.07 -24.76
CA HIS A 398 9.48 -0.64 -23.92
C HIS A 398 8.70 -1.67 -24.74
N LEU A 399 8.17 -1.28 -25.91
CA LEU A 399 7.42 -2.17 -26.80
C LEU A 399 8.26 -3.36 -27.25
N GLN A 400 9.50 -3.14 -27.69
CA GLN A 400 10.39 -4.22 -28.10
C GLN A 400 10.72 -5.17 -26.95
N LYS A 401 11.00 -4.65 -25.75
CA LYS A 401 11.33 -5.47 -24.58
C LYS A 401 10.15 -6.30 -24.11
N ILE A 402 8.96 -5.71 -24.04
CA ILE A 402 7.73 -6.44 -23.68
C ILE A 402 7.44 -7.48 -24.75
N ALA A 403 7.56 -7.13 -26.04
CA ALA A 403 7.34 -8.05 -27.15
C ALA A 403 8.29 -9.25 -27.16
N SER A 404 9.56 -9.09 -26.76
CA SER A 404 10.48 -10.23 -26.66
C SER A 404 10.12 -11.17 -25.51
N ILE A 405 9.56 -10.65 -24.42
CA ILE A 405 9.13 -11.44 -23.25
C ILE A 405 7.88 -12.28 -23.57
N VAL A 406 6.96 -11.73 -24.37
CA VAL A 406 5.65 -12.35 -24.64
C VAL A 406 5.54 -12.97 -26.04
N ASP A 407 6.68 -13.16 -26.73
CA ASP A 407 6.76 -13.73 -28.07
C ASP A 407 5.85 -13.02 -29.10
N ARG A 408 6.02 -11.69 -29.19
CA ARG A 408 5.27 -10.79 -30.09
C ARG A 408 6.18 -9.78 -30.81
N THR A 409 7.45 -10.10 -31.01
CA THR A 409 8.43 -9.21 -31.67
C THR A 409 8.02 -8.82 -33.09
N GLN A 410 7.42 -9.75 -33.83
CA GLN A 410 6.88 -9.48 -35.17
C GLN A 410 5.69 -8.50 -35.13
N ALA A 411 4.76 -8.67 -34.18
CA ALA A 411 3.64 -7.74 -34.00
C ALA A 411 4.10 -6.33 -33.62
N ALA A 412 5.14 -6.23 -32.77
CA ALA A 412 5.77 -4.96 -32.44
C ALA A 412 6.34 -4.27 -33.69
N LYS A 413 7.08 -5.02 -34.52
CA LYS A 413 7.65 -4.49 -35.77
C LYS A 413 6.56 -3.98 -36.71
N GLU A 414 5.51 -4.76 -36.93
CA GLU A 414 4.40 -4.35 -37.80
C GLU A 414 3.66 -3.12 -37.28
N TRP A 415 3.50 -3.00 -35.96
CA TRP A 415 2.93 -1.81 -35.35
C TRP A 415 3.81 -0.58 -35.58
N LEU A 416 5.13 -0.69 -35.38
CA LEU A 416 6.09 0.39 -35.65
C LEU A 416 6.04 0.85 -37.11
N ASP A 417 6.03 -0.09 -38.06
CA ASP A 417 5.97 0.21 -39.50
C ASP A 417 4.64 0.89 -39.89
N ARG A 418 3.53 0.55 -39.23
CA ARG A 418 2.25 1.26 -39.42
C ARG A 418 2.28 2.65 -38.80
N TYR A 419 2.84 2.78 -37.60
CA TYR A 419 2.91 4.04 -36.89
C TYR A 419 3.79 5.04 -37.65
N GLU A 420 4.95 4.64 -38.14
CA GLU A 420 5.84 5.54 -38.88
C GLU A 420 5.20 6.07 -40.17
N ARG A 421 4.53 5.21 -40.94
CA ARG A 421 3.78 5.66 -42.11
C ARG A 421 2.67 6.65 -41.76
N LYS A 422 2.04 6.50 -40.59
CA LYS A 422 1.01 7.42 -40.11
C LYS A 422 1.63 8.77 -39.69
N THR A 423 2.75 8.75 -38.96
CA THR A 423 3.44 9.97 -38.54
C THR A 423 4.00 10.73 -39.74
N GLU A 424 4.55 10.07 -40.75
CA GLU A 424 4.99 10.70 -42.01
C GLU A 424 3.87 11.47 -42.70
N ARG A 425 2.68 10.87 -42.83
CA ARG A 425 1.50 11.52 -43.41
C ARG A 425 1.05 12.72 -42.58
N ALA A 426 1.04 12.58 -41.26
CA ALA A 426 0.68 13.66 -40.34
C ALA A 426 1.68 14.85 -40.45
N ARG A 427 2.99 14.58 -40.49
CA ARG A 427 4.03 15.60 -40.68
C ARG A 427 3.86 16.36 -41.99
N LYS A 428 3.54 15.65 -43.08
CA LYS A 428 3.26 16.29 -44.38
C LYS A 428 2.04 17.23 -44.29
N LYS A 429 0.93 16.73 -43.72
CA LYS A 429 -0.31 17.50 -43.55
C LYS A 429 -0.12 18.77 -42.71
N ILE A 430 0.61 18.68 -41.59
CA ILE A 430 0.91 19.84 -40.74
C ILE A 430 1.75 20.86 -41.51
N ARG A 431 2.79 20.41 -42.22
CA ARG A 431 3.65 21.32 -43.00
C ARG A 431 2.87 22.08 -44.08
N GLU A 432 1.94 21.41 -44.75
CA GLU A 432 1.07 22.01 -45.77
C GLU A 432 0.05 23.01 -45.19
N THR A 433 -0.36 22.82 -43.93
CA THR A 433 -1.50 23.56 -43.34
C THR A 433 -1.06 24.66 -42.37
N ALA A 434 -0.08 24.36 -41.52
CA ALA A 434 0.41 25.24 -40.46
C ALA A 434 1.84 25.75 -40.69
N GLY A 435 2.58 25.20 -41.67
CA GLY A 435 3.97 25.56 -41.94
C GLY A 435 4.93 25.03 -40.87
N GLN A 436 6.00 25.79 -40.63
CA GLN A 436 6.92 25.53 -39.51
C GLN A 436 6.40 26.26 -38.28
N ILE A 437 6.09 25.50 -37.23
CA ILE A 437 5.58 26.02 -35.96
C ILE A 437 6.37 25.44 -34.78
N THR A 438 6.46 26.23 -33.74
CA THR A 438 6.93 25.82 -32.42
C THR A 438 5.74 25.45 -31.53
N VAL A 439 5.87 24.37 -30.75
CA VAL A 439 4.81 23.89 -29.85
C VAL A 439 5.36 23.78 -28.44
N ALA A 440 4.71 24.43 -27.48
CA ALA A 440 4.94 24.24 -26.04
C ALA A 440 3.86 23.36 -25.44
N VAL A 441 4.25 22.44 -24.56
CA VAL A 441 3.32 21.55 -23.85
C VAL A 441 3.57 21.68 -22.36
N CYS A 442 2.57 22.12 -21.60
CA CYS A 442 2.71 22.38 -20.18
C CYS A 442 1.54 21.88 -19.33
N THR A 443 1.74 21.87 -18.02
CA THR A 443 0.70 21.62 -17.02
C THR A 443 0.78 22.68 -15.94
N LEU A 444 -0.36 23.18 -15.47
CA LEU A 444 -0.45 24.05 -14.29
C LEU A 444 -1.09 23.25 -13.16
N THR A 445 -0.26 22.65 -12.31
CA THR A 445 -0.75 21.83 -11.18
C THR A 445 -0.59 22.57 -9.86
N ALA A 446 -1.24 22.09 -8.79
CA ALA A 446 -1.00 22.61 -7.43
C ALA A 446 0.48 22.45 -6.98
N LYS A 447 1.21 21.50 -7.57
CA LYS A 447 2.67 21.32 -7.36
C LYS A 447 3.53 22.27 -8.20
N GLY A 448 2.88 23.17 -8.94
CA GLY A 448 3.50 24.16 -9.79
C GLY A 448 3.39 23.87 -11.30
N PRO A 449 3.70 24.89 -12.11
CA PRO A 449 3.82 24.82 -13.57
C PRO A 449 4.98 23.94 -14.04
N ARG A 450 4.76 23.17 -15.11
CA ARG A 450 5.78 22.30 -15.72
C ARG A 450 5.71 22.40 -17.24
N MET A 451 6.86 22.52 -17.89
CA MET A 451 7.02 22.42 -19.35
C MET A 451 7.58 21.04 -19.71
N TYR A 452 6.93 20.33 -20.62
CA TYR A 452 7.30 18.98 -21.02
C TYR A 452 8.30 18.95 -22.18
N SER A 453 9.12 17.90 -22.17
CA SER A 453 10.13 17.61 -23.19
C SER A 453 9.64 16.51 -24.15
N ASN A 454 10.54 15.83 -24.88
CA ASN A 454 10.21 14.80 -25.88
C ASN A 454 9.70 13.45 -25.34
N ARG A 455 9.17 13.45 -24.11
CA ARG A 455 8.66 12.30 -23.38
C ARG A 455 7.27 12.60 -22.80
N ASN A 456 6.46 11.55 -22.58
CA ASN A 456 5.08 11.66 -22.09
C ASN A 456 4.28 12.65 -22.97
N PHE A 457 3.71 13.71 -22.39
CA PHE A 457 2.88 14.69 -23.09
C PHE A 457 3.54 15.30 -24.34
N GLY A 458 4.86 15.51 -24.34
CA GLY A 458 5.55 16.09 -25.49
C GLY A 458 6.01 15.06 -26.53
N HIS A 459 5.83 13.76 -26.30
CA HIS A 459 6.29 12.73 -27.24
C HIS A 459 5.65 12.88 -28.62
N VAL A 460 4.33 13.02 -28.70
CA VAL A 460 3.63 13.12 -29.98
C VAL A 460 4.12 14.33 -30.79
N PHE A 461 4.35 15.46 -30.14
CA PHE A 461 4.78 16.68 -30.83
C PHE A 461 6.24 16.62 -31.27
N TYR A 462 7.15 16.23 -30.37
CA TYR A 462 8.59 16.36 -30.61
C TYR A 462 9.22 15.10 -31.21
N ARG A 463 8.67 13.90 -30.94
CA ARG A 463 9.17 12.63 -31.51
C ARG A 463 8.40 12.24 -32.75
N SER A 464 7.08 12.17 -32.65
CA SER A 464 6.23 11.62 -33.72
C SER A 464 6.04 12.64 -34.85
N LEU A 465 5.64 13.87 -34.50
CA LEU A 465 5.43 14.96 -35.46
C LEU A 465 6.71 15.75 -35.77
N GLN A 466 7.78 15.57 -35.00
CA GLN A 466 9.07 16.26 -35.18
C GLN A 466 8.92 17.79 -35.27
N LEU A 467 8.00 18.36 -34.50
CA LEU A 467 7.82 19.81 -34.38
C LEU A 467 8.89 20.39 -33.47
N ALA A 468 9.19 21.68 -33.67
CA ALA A 468 10.15 22.38 -32.82
C ALA A 468 9.56 22.59 -31.42
N ALA A 469 10.30 22.18 -30.39
CA ALA A 469 10.04 22.57 -29.01
C ALA A 469 10.52 24.01 -28.77
N PRO A 470 10.17 24.67 -27.66
CA PRO A 470 10.76 25.96 -27.31
C PRO A 470 12.29 25.87 -27.18
N ASP A 471 12.99 26.97 -27.47
CA ASP A 471 14.46 27.02 -27.53
C ASP A 471 15.14 26.50 -26.26
N ARG A 472 14.59 26.80 -25.08
CA ARG A 472 15.11 26.31 -23.81
C ARG A 472 14.95 24.80 -23.67
N ILE A 473 13.83 24.22 -24.12
CA ILE A 473 13.63 22.77 -24.15
C ILE A 473 14.61 22.12 -25.12
N GLN A 474 14.86 22.73 -26.29
CA GLN A 474 15.84 22.23 -27.25
C GLN A 474 17.26 22.23 -26.66
N ARG A 475 17.68 23.32 -26.00
CA ARG A 475 18.96 23.40 -25.28
C ARG A 475 19.08 22.34 -24.20
N GLU A 476 18.03 22.14 -23.41
CA GLU A 476 18.01 21.09 -22.38
C GLU A 476 18.04 19.68 -22.96
N LEU A 477 17.53 19.47 -24.17
CA LEU A 477 17.57 18.18 -24.85
C LEU A 477 18.90 17.91 -25.57
N ALA A 478 19.74 18.93 -25.77
CA ALA A 478 21.00 18.80 -26.46
C ALA A 478 21.90 17.76 -25.79
N GLY A 479 22.39 16.79 -26.57
CA GLY A 479 23.23 15.69 -26.07
C GLY A 479 22.52 14.61 -25.26
N LYS A 480 21.19 14.71 -25.04
CA LYS A 480 20.41 13.69 -24.32
C LYS A 480 19.77 12.70 -25.29
N THR A 481 19.67 11.44 -24.88
CA THR A 481 18.96 10.40 -25.64
C THR A 481 17.47 10.71 -25.68
N ALA A 482 16.88 10.71 -26.88
CA ALA A 482 15.48 11.09 -27.06
C ALA A 482 14.52 10.16 -26.32
N GLY A 483 13.57 10.73 -25.58
CA GLY A 483 12.56 9.98 -24.85
C GLY A 483 13.08 9.31 -23.56
N VAL A 484 14.30 9.60 -23.11
CA VAL A 484 14.96 8.98 -21.94
C VAL A 484 15.36 10.05 -20.92
N GLY A 485 15.14 9.80 -19.63
CA GLY A 485 15.71 10.60 -18.54
C GLY A 485 14.99 11.92 -18.25
N PHE A 486 14.94 12.81 -19.24
CA PHE A 486 14.37 14.14 -19.13
C PHE A 486 12.88 14.13 -19.53
N ASN A 487 12.00 14.53 -18.61
CA ASN A 487 10.56 14.49 -18.81
C ASN A 487 9.96 15.90 -18.91
N TRP A 488 10.25 16.74 -17.91
CA TRP A 488 9.76 18.10 -17.82
C TRP A 488 10.73 18.96 -17.00
N MET A 489 10.53 20.27 -17.05
CA MET A 489 11.17 21.26 -16.18
C MET A 489 10.13 22.22 -15.60
N SER A 490 10.40 22.80 -14.44
CA SER A 490 9.57 23.87 -13.88
C SER A 490 9.85 25.21 -14.57
N PHE A 491 8.86 26.12 -14.56
CA PHE A 491 9.03 27.49 -15.04
C PHE A 491 8.18 28.45 -14.20
N THR A 492 8.41 29.76 -14.27
CA THR A 492 7.56 30.76 -13.62
C THR A 492 6.74 31.48 -14.68
N PRO A 493 5.40 31.57 -14.57
CA PRO A 493 4.60 32.34 -15.52
C PRO A 493 5.09 33.79 -15.60
N GLY A 494 5.28 34.29 -16.82
CA GLY A 494 5.87 35.61 -17.07
C GLY A 494 7.39 35.62 -17.24
N GLU A 495 8.09 34.55 -16.83
CA GLU A 495 9.53 34.35 -17.01
C GLU A 495 9.78 33.22 -18.01
N TRP A 496 9.52 33.51 -19.29
CA TRP A 496 9.50 32.48 -20.32
C TRP A 496 10.91 32.03 -20.74
N ASP A 497 11.92 32.91 -20.80
CA ASP A 497 13.33 32.55 -21.04
C ASP A 497 13.54 31.51 -22.16
N GLY A 498 12.94 31.73 -23.34
CA GLY A 498 13.00 30.80 -24.47
C GLY A 498 12.06 29.61 -24.35
N LEU A 499 11.01 29.71 -23.53
CA LEU A 499 9.89 28.75 -23.44
C LEU A 499 8.67 29.18 -24.26
N GLU A 500 8.78 30.29 -24.99
CA GLU A 500 7.78 30.78 -25.93
C GLU A 500 7.58 29.82 -27.11
N ALA A 501 6.34 29.75 -27.60
CA ALA A 501 5.97 28.95 -28.76
C ALA A 501 4.79 29.57 -29.51
N ASP A 502 4.64 29.18 -30.77
CA ASP A 502 3.51 29.56 -31.65
C ASP A 502 2.20 28.92 -31.21
N VAL A 503 2.27 27.72 -30.63
CA VAL A 503 1.13 26.97 -30.10
C VAL A 503 1.43 26.53 -28.67
N LEU A 504 0.46 26.72 -27.79
CA LEU A 504 0.56 26.31 -26.38
C LEU A 504 -0.50 25.25 -26.07
N LEU A 505 -0.06 24.11 -25.57
CA LEU A 505 -0.94 23.05 -25.09
C LEU A 505 -0.85 22.98 -23.57
N ILE A 506 -2.01 22.99 -22.91
CA ILE A 506 -2.09 22.90 -21.45
C ILE A 506 -2.91 21.68 -21.06
N ALA A 507 -2.31 20.73 -20.35
CA ALA A 507 -3.03 19.57 -19.85
C ALA A 507 -3.72 19.86 -18.51
N VAL A 508 -5.00 19.49 -18.41
CA VAL A 508 -5.86 19.68 -17.24
C VAL A 508 -6.51 18.37 -16.80
N MET A 509 -6.77 18.21 -15.51
CA MET A 509 -7.32 16.97 -14.95
C MET A 509 -8.85 16.95 -14.93
N SER A 510 -9.51 18.10 -15.04
CA SER A 510 -10.97 18.19 -15.02
C SER A 510 -11.53 19.35 -15.84
N MET A 511 -12.82 19.28 -16.15
CA MET A 511 -13.54 20.38 -16.79
C MET A 511 -13.59 21.64 -15.90
N HIS A 512 -13.62 21.48 -14.58
CA HIS A 512 -13.57 22.61 -13.65
C HIS A 512 -12.23 23.33 -13.73
N GLU A 513 -11.12 22.58 -13.70
CA GLU A 513 -9.78 23.13 -13.91
C GLU A 513 -9.65 23.82 -15.26
N ARG A 514 -10.25 23.27 -16.32
CA ARG A 514 -10.27 23.90 -17.64
C ARG A 514 -10.86 25.31 -17.59
N VAL A 515 -12.02 25.49 -16.97
CA VAL A 515 -12.68 26.81 -16.92
C VAL A 515 -11.83 27.81 -16.13
N ALA A 516 -11.35 27.41 -14.94
CA ALA A 516 -10.51 28.26 -14.11
C ALA A 516 -9.20 28.64 -14.81
N LEU A 517 -8.54 27.68 -15.46
CA LEU A 517 -7.33 27.89 -16.25
C LEU A 517 -7.57 28.89 -17.38
N LEU A 518 -8.62 28.69 -18.16
CA LEU A 518 -8.94 29.57 -19.30
C LEU A 518 -9.23 31.00 -18.82
N GLN A 519 -9.94 31.17 -17.71
CA GLN A 519 -10.14 32.47 -17.09
C GLN A 519 -8.81 33.08 -16.61
N GLN A 520 -7.94 32.28 -15.99
CA GLN A 520 -6.65 32.74 -15.52
C GLN A 520 -5.76 33.24 -16.66
N ILE A 521 -5.56 32.44 -17.72
CA ILE A 521 -4.68 32.81 -18.83
C ILE A 521 -5.20 34.01 -19.63
N THR A 522 -6.52 34.22 -19.66
CA THR A 522 -7.16 35.35 -20.38
C THR A 522 -7.20 36.63 -19.56
N THR A 523 -7.05 36.56 -18.24
CA THR A 523 -7.08 37.73 -17.35
C THR A 523 -5.70 38.17 -16.88
N ASP A 524 -4.80 37.21 -16.63
CA ASP A 524 -3.45 37.46 -16.12
C ASP A 524 -2.56 38.19 -17.15
N PRO A 525 -2.05 39.40 -16.84
CA PRO A 525 -1.16 40.15 -17.72
C PRO A 525 0.11 39.41 -18.12
N LEU A 526 0.60 38.47 -17.30
CA LEU A 526 1.80 37.69 -17.59
C LEU A 526 1.57 36.70 -18.73
N TRP A 527 0.41 36.04 -18.75
CA TRP A 527 0.01 35.11 -19.81
C TRP A 527 -0.36 35.83 -21.10
N LYS A 528 -0.97 37.03 -21.02
CA LYS A 528 -1.27 37.84 -22.22
C LYS A 528 -0.05 38.21 -23.07
N LYS A 529 1.15 38.19 -22.47
CA LYS A 529 2.42 38.41 -23.19
C LYS A 529 2.91 37.17 -23.94
N TYR A 530 2.44 35.98 -23.60
CA TYR A 530 2.87 34.74 -24.24
C TYR A 530 2.40 34.68 -25.70
N PRO A 531 3.25 34.36 -26.70
CA PRO A 531 2.89 34.46 -28.11
C PRO A 531 1.65 33.64 -28.52
N ALA A 532 1.57 32.38 -28.10
CA ALA A 532 0.39 31.55 -28.38
C ALA A 532 -0.89 32.11 -27.77
N VAL A 533 -0.84 32.68 -26.55
CA VAL A 533 -2.01 33.28 -25.89
C VAL A 533 -2.45 34.53 -26.62
N LYS A 534 -1.50 35.41 -26.98
CA LYS A 534 -1.77 36.64 -27.74
C LYS A 534 -2.42 36.37 -29.10
N ASN A 535 -2.05 35.26 -29.74
CA ASN A 535 -2.54 34.86 -31.05
C ASN A 535 -3.73 33.88 -31.01
N GLY A 536 -4.26 33.59 -29.82
CA GLY A 536 -5.39 32.66 -29.62
C GLY A 536 -5.09 31.18 -29.89
N ARG A 537 -3.80 30.80 -29.98
CA ARG A 537 -3.34 29.45 -30.32
C ARG A 537 -3.08 28.59 -29.08
N VAL A 538 -4.03 28.59 -28.16
CA VAL A 538 -4.00 27.78 -26.94
C VAL A 538 -4.99 26.64 -27.05
N HIS A 539 -4.53 25.40 -26.83
CA HIS A 539 -5.41 24.25 -26.69
C HIS A 539 -5.30 23.64 -25.31
N VAL A 540 -6.42 23.15 -24.82
CA VAL A 540 -6.50 22.41 -23.56
C VAL A 540 -6.67 20.94 -23.89
N ILE A 541 -5.79 20.10 -23.35
CA ILE A 541 -5.80 18.65 -23.54
C ILE A 541 -6.17 17.95 -22.23
N ASP A 542 -6.81 16.79 -22.33
CA ASP A 542 -7.21 16.00 -21.16
C ASP A 542 -6.01 15.25 -20.57
N TRP A 543 -5.72 15.49 -19.28
CA TRP A 543 -4.60 14.86 -18.60
C TRP A 543 -4.67 13.34 -18.64
N ASN A 544 -5.84 12.76 -18.38
CA ASN A 544 -5.99 11.31 -18.24
C ASN A 544 -5.71 10.57 -19.55
N SER A 545 -6.02 11.20 -20.67
CA SER A 545 -5.78 10.68 -22.02
C SER A 545 -4.33 10.89 -22.48
N TRP A 546 -3.71 12.01 -22.07
CA TRP A 546 -2.38 12.42 -22.55
C TRP A 546 -1.21 12.03 -21.64
N VAL A 547 -1.47 11.66 -20.38
CA VAL A 547 -0.44 11.18 -19.44
C VAL A 547 0.04 9.75 -19.78
N VAL A 548 -0.75 8.99 -20.55
CA VAL A 548 -0.42 7.62 -20.92
C VAL A 548 0.65 7.61 -22.00
N TYR A 549 1.85 7.17 -21.62
CA TYR A 549 3.00 7.03 -22.50
C TYR A 549 3.14 5.58 -22.99
N ALA A 550 2.27 5.20 -23.93
CA ALA A 550 2.22 3.86 -24.50
C ALA A 550 1.63 3.83 -25.94
N PRO A 551 1.93 2.78 -26.74
CA PRO A 551 1.70 2.76 -28.19
C PRO A 551 0.26 3.05 -28.64
N TYR A 552 -0.74 2.41 -28.03
CA TYR A 552 -2.14 2.64 -28.39
C TYR A 552 -2.54 4.09 -28.08
N SER A 553 -2.14 4.59 -26.91
CA SER A 553 -2.40 5.97 -26.49
C SER A 553 -1.74 7.01 -27.40
N ILE A 554 -0.46 6.86 -27.76
CA ILE A 554 0.22 7.82 -28.66
C ILE A 554 -0.35 7.80 -30.09
N ASN A 555 -1.02 6.71 -30.48
CA ASN A 555 -1.71 6.63 -31.76
C ASN A 555 -3.01 7.45 -31.78
N ILE A 556 -3.74 7.50 -30.66
CA ILE A 556 -4.93 8.35 -30.48
C ILE A 556 -4.52 9.81 -30.31
N GLN A 557 -3.55 10.07 -29.43
CA GLN A 557 -3.02 11.42 -29.18
C GLN A 557 -2.47 12.05 -30.47
N LEU A 558 -1.90 11.26 -31.38
CA LEU A 558 -1.46 11.73 -32.71
C LEU A 558 -2.63 12.25 -33.56
N ASP A 559 -3.78 11.57 -33.55
CA ASP A 559 -4.95 12.00 -34.30
C ASP A 559 -5.54 13.30 -33.70
N GLU A 560 -5.57 13.39 -32.37
CA GLU A 560 -5.99 14.60 -31.67
C GLU A 560 -5.03 15.77 -31.93
N ALA A 561 -3.72 15.54 -31.86
CA ALA A 561 -2.69 16.54 -32.22
C ALA A 561 -2.87 17.04 -33.65
N LEU A 562 -3.08 16.12 -34.59
CA LEU A 562 -3.27 16.47 -36.00
C LEU A 562 -4.53 17.32 -36.18
N SER A 563 -5.64 16.95 -35.52
CA SER A 563 -6.89 17.71 -35.52
C SER A 563 -6.67 19.13 -34.99
N MET A 564 -6.03 19.28 -33.82
CA MET A 564 -5.75 20.59 -33.21
C MET A 564 -4.88 21.49 -34.09
N LEU A 565 -3.85 20.93 -34.72
CA LEU A 565 -2.86 21.70 -35.47
C LEU A 565 -3.27 22.01 -36.92
N THR A 566 -4.30 21.34 -37.46
CA THR A 566 -4.72 21.51 -38.87
C THR A 566 -6.13 22.05 -39.05
N ASN A 567 -7.01 21.93 -38.06
CA ASN A 567 -8.35 22.52 -38.14
C ASN A 567 -8.31 24.03 -37.89
N LYS A 568 -9.08 24.78 -38.68
CA LYS A 568 -9.15 26.26 -38.62
C LYS A 568 -10.00 26.83 -37.46
N ALA A 569 -10.55 26.01 -36.55
CA ALA A 569 -11.30 26.44 -35.36
C ALA A 569 -11.26 25.32 -34.30
N VAL A 570 -11.24 25.52 -32.97
CA VAL A 570 -11.61 26.67 -32.11
C VAL A 570 -10.35 27.21 -31.44
N PHE A 571 -9.90 28.37 -31.92
CA PHE A 571 -8.95 29.23 -31.21
C PHE A 571 -9.74 30.02 -30.17
N LEU A 572 -9.25 30.09 -28.93
CA LEU A 572 -9.77 31.06 -27.96
C LEU A 572 -9.27 32.46 -28.30
#